data_AF-A0A968BA13-F1
#
_entry.id   AF-A0A968BA13-F1
#
_cell.length_a   1.000
_cell.length_b   1.000
_cell.length_c   1.000
_cell.angle_alpha   90.00
_cell.angle_beta   90.00
_cell.angle_gamma   90.00
#
_symmetry.space_group_name_H-M   'P 1'
#
loop_
_entity.id
_entity.type
_entity.pdbx_description
1 polymer ?
#
loop_
_entity_poly.entity_id
_entity_poly.type
_entity_poly.pdbx_seq_one_letter_code
_entity_poly.pdbx_strand_id
1 'polypeptide(L)'
;MKGFNKVVKCDVEGAKEDSLYIWRNKDVDTSALAEVVAAGRWDGLQDLEGLFAGVYEKGGKTYLFCDRLGIYPLYYFIGKDGIYVSPSVSELLNAVKLSLIVCKEGVASFLLFTHHLADETVFEGVKRCRGGETIVIDSKGEIEERIRWKKRHVYQGRNSTGPEEFGEIFVKGVEKSLSVDGEVLISLSGGFDSRAVLGAVLECVEADRITTATFGGTDTFDYQIGKIVAGKAGVKNMAFSFAEEIFDDDFLRRRAGDYGYVYSAFATQPQEMLDYLSGKMSEGNVSIWGAGGDAIT
;
A
#
# COMPACT_ATOMS: atom_id res chain seq x y z
N MET A 1 4.09 39.98 -1.47
CA MET A 1 4.30 38.52 -1.42
C MET A 1 3.52 37.93 -2.59
N LYS A 2 4.17 37.28 -3.55
CA LYS A 2 3.46 36.54 -4.61
C LYS A 2 2.90 35.27 -3.95
N GLY A 3 1.58 35.05 -4.05
CA GLY A 3 0.93 33.85 -3.51
C GLY A 3 1.39 32.58 -4.24
N PHE A 4 1.21 31.43 -3.59
CA PHE A 4 1.45 30.12 -4.19
C PHE A 4 0.28 29.79 -5.11
N ASN A 5 0.47 29.91 -6.43
CA ASN A 5 -0.61 29.70 -7.41
C ASN A 5 -0.50 28.35 -8.15
N LYS A 6 0.32 27.40 -7.68
CA LYS A 6 0.58 26.18 -8.45
C LYS A 6 0.66 24.93 -7.59
N VAL A 7 -0.28 24.01 -7.79
CA VAL A 7 -0.12 22.60 -7.42
C VAL A 7 0.44 21.86 -8.63
N VAL A 8 1.59 21.21 -8.46
CA VAL A 8 2.24 20.40 -9.49
C VAL A 8 1.98 18.93 -9.18
N LYS A 9 1.24 18.27 -10.08
CA LYS A 9 0.91 16.85 -10.04
C LYS A 9 1.85 16.15 -11.00
N CYS A 10 2.73 15.27 -10.49
CA CYS A 10 3.69 14.55 -11.32
C CYS A 10 3.03 13.25 -11.80
N ASP A 11 2.98 13.10 -13.12
CA ASP A 11 2.27 12.08 -13.92
C ASP A 11 0.72 12.07 -13.91
N VAL A 12 0.20 12.04 -15.15
CA VAL A 12 -1.18 11.96 -15.67
C VAL A 12 -2.07 13.25 -15.62
N GLU A 13 -2.72 13.49 -16.77
CA GLU A 13 -3.44 14.66 -17.30
C GLU A 13 -4.32 15.50 -16.33
N GLY A 14 -4.21 16.84 -16.44
CA GLY A 14 -4.97 17.86 -15.68
C GLY A 14 -6.30 18.28 -16.33
N ALA A 15 -7.10 19.25 -15.84
CA ALA A 15 -7.11 20.17 -14.69
C ALA A 15 -8.52 20.84 -14.59
N LYS A 16 -8.87 21.49 -13.46
CA LYS A 16 -9.73 22.74 -13.34
C LYS A 16 -9.92 23.19 -11.87
N GLU A 17 -10.35 24.43 -11.62
CA GLU A 17 -10.78 24.92 -10.28
C GLU A 17 -11.94 24.07 -9.74
N ASP A 18 -11.90 23.73 -8.44
CA ASP A 18 -12.64 22.61 -7.81
C ASP A 18 -12.25 21.22 -8.34
N SER A 19 -10.95 20.99 -8.61
CA SER A 19 -10.48 19.67 -9.06
C SER A 19 -10.14 18.74 -7.90
N LEU A 20 -10.73 17.55 -7.98
CA LEU A 20 -10.31 16.37 -7.24
C LEU A 20 -9.46 15.50 -8.17
N TYR A 21 -8.24 15.20 -7.74
CA TYR A 21 -7.35 14.24 -8.38
C TYR A 21 -7.16 13.05 -7.44
N ILE A 22 -7.25 11.83 -7.97
CA ILE A 22 -7.19 10.60 -7.18
C ILE A 22 -6.26 9.59 -7.86
N TRP A 23 -5.27 9.11 -7.12
CA TRP A 23 -4.58 7.86 -7.40
C TRP A 23 -5.24 6.75 -6.58
N ARG A 24 -5.51 5.60 -7.19
CA ARG A 24 -6.26 4.52 -6.53
C ARG A 24 -5.99 3.15 -7.12
N ASN A 25 -6.33 2.11 -6.35
CA ASN A 25 -6.55 0.78 -6.92
C ASN A 25 -7.99 0.64 -7.47
N LYS A 26 -8.31 -0.54 -8.00
CA LYS A 26 -9.60 -0.82 -8.65
C LYS A 26 -10.78 -0.88 -7.67
N ASP A 27 -10.52 -1.15 -6.39
CA ASP A 27 -11.56 -1.43 -5.39
C ASP A 27 -12.24 -0.16 -4.86
N VAL A 28 -11.63 1.01 -5.09
CA VAL A 28 -12.15 2.29 -4.59
C VAL A 28 -13.33 2.78 -5.44
N ASP A 29 -14.48 2.94 -4.79
CA ASP A 29 -15.62 3.67 -5.36
C ASP A 29 -15.29 5.17 -5.47
N THR A 30 -14.98 5.60 -6.69
CA THR A 30 -14.57 6.97 -6.98
C THR A 30 -15.70 7.97 -6.80
N SER A 31 -16.96 7.55 -7.02
CA SER A 31 -18.13 8.43 -6.88
C SER A 31 -18.40 8.72 -5.40
N ALA A 32 -18.37 7.68 -4.57
CA ALA A 32 -18.51 7.82 -3.13
C ALA A 32 -17.38 8.67 -2.53
N LEU A 33 -16.12 8.44 -2.95
CA LEU A 33 -14.98 9.26 -2.54
C LEU A 33 -15.17 10.73 -2.92
N ALA A 34 -15.56 11.01 -4.16
CA ALA A 34 -15.78 12.38 -4.62
C ALA A 34 -16.89 13.09 -3.84
N GLU A 35 -17.98 12.40 -3.50
CA GLU A 35 -19.06 12.96 -2.69
C GLU A 35 -18.58 13.34 -1.28
N VAL A 36 -17.83 12.44 -0.64
CA VAL A 36 -17.26 12.64 0.70
C VAL A 36 -16.32 13.86 0.72
N VAL A 37 -15.41 13.94 -0.26
CA VAL A 37 -14.42 15.03 -0.37
C VAL A 37 -15.09 16.36 -0.71
N ALA A 38 -16.01 16.39 -1.67
CA ALA A 38 -16.71 17.62 -2.07
C ALA A 38 -17.55 18.22 -0.93
N ALA A 39 -18.12 17.36 -0.08
CA ALA A 39 -18.86 17.72 1.12
C ALA A 39 -17.95 18.12 2.32
N GLY A 40 -16.64 17.88 2.24
CA GLY A 40 -15.71 18.13 3.35
C GLY A 40 -15.88 17.16 4.53
N ARG A 41 -16.51 15.99 4.31
CA ARG A 41 -16.75 14.97 5.34
C ARG A 41 -15.56 14.02 5.47
N TRP A 42 -14.40 14.51 5.87
CA TRP A 42 -13.15 13.72 5.85
C TRP A 42 -13.22 12.39 6.63
N ASP A 43 -14.06 12.33 7.67
CA ASP A 43 -14.38 11.12 8.41
C ASP A 43 -15.09 10.04 7.58
N GLY A 44 -15.85 10.41 6.55
CA GLY A 44 -16.45 9.45 5.62
C GLY A 44 -15.42 8.66 4.80
N LEU A 45 -14.18 9.14 4.67
CA LEU A 45 -13.12 8.41 3.95
C LEU A 45 -12.73 7.10 4.65
N GLN A 46 -13.03 6.95 5.94
CA GLN A 46 -12.67 5.76 6.71
C GLN A 46 -13.52 4.54 6.37
N ASP A 47 -14.70 4.76 5.80
CA ASP A 47 -15.68 3.71 5.47
C ASP A 47 -15.57 3.29 4.00
N LEU A 48 -14.65 3.90 3.24
CA LEU A 48 -14.35 3.51 1.86
C LEU A 48 -13.40 2.30 1.84
N GLU A 49 -13.71 1.36 0.95
CA GLU A 49 -12.86 0.21 0.65
C GLU A 49 -11.76 0.58 -0.36
N GLY A 50 -10.66 -0.16 -0.32
CA GLY A 50 -9.54 -0.01 -1.26
C GLY A 50 -8.45 0.97 -0.83
N LEU A 51 -7.51 1.20 -1.74
CA LEU A 51 -6.30 1.99 -1.52
C LEU A 51 -6.31 3.23 -2.40
N PHE A 52 -6.12 4.41 -1.81
CA PHE A 52 -6.17 5.67 -2.53
C PHE A 52 -5.29 6.76 -1.91
N ALA A 53 -4.94 7.72 -2.75
CA ALA A 53 -4.37 9.00 -2.39
C ALA A 53 -5.00 10.07 -3.26
N GLY A 54 -5.11 11.31 -2.77
CA GLY A 54 -5.71 12.36 -3.57
C GLY A 54 -5.33 13.76 -3.16
N VAL A 55 -5.61 14.65 -4.10
CA VAL A 55 -5.49 16.10 -3.96
C VAL A 55 -6.82 16.73 -4.34
N TYR A 56 -7.34 17.58 -3.46
CA TYR A 56 -8.51 18.38 -3.75
C TYR A 56 -8.14 19.86 -3.64
N GLU A 57 -8.57 20.68 -4.60
CA GLU A 57 -8.33 22.12 -4.60
C GLU A 57 -9.69 22.82 -4.53
N LYS A 58 -10.00 23.53 -3.43
CA LYS A 58 -11.27 24.25 -3.24
C LYS A 58 -11.06 25.51 -2.44
N GLY A 59 -11.61 26.63 -2.92
CA GLY A 59 -11.62 27.90 -2.18
C GLY A 59 -10.23 28.44 -1.85
N GLY A 60 -9.26 28.24 -2.74
CA GLY A 60 -7.86 28.67 -2.54
C GLY A 60 -7.08 27.81 -1.52
N LYS A 61 -7.61 26.64 -1.16
CA LYS A 61 -6.93 25.65 -0.31
C LYS A 61 -6.66 24.37 -1.08
N THR A 62 -5.58 23.70 -0.73
CA THR A 62 -5.20 22.38 -1.22
C THR A 62 -5.32 21.36 -0.09
N TYR A 63 -6.05 20.28 -0.33
CA TYR A 63 -6.27 19.20 0.62
C TYR A 63 -5.53 17.96 0.11
N LEU A 64 -4.62 17.42 0.91
CA LEU A 64 -3.90 16.17 0.61
C LEU A 64 -4.41 15.08 1.53
N PHE A 65 -4.78 13.92 0.99
CA PHE A 65 -5.30 12.82 1.80
C PHE A 65 -4.88 11.46 1.21
N CYS A 66 -4.81 10.44 2.04
CA CYS A 66 -4.59 9.05 1.63
C CYS A 66 -5.47 8.10 2.43
N ASP A 67 -5.49 6.83 2.05
CA ASP A 67 -6.31 5.80 2.69
C ASP A 67 -6.07 5.68 4.20
N ARG A 68 -6.94 4.94 4.88
CA ARG A 68 -6.97 4.80 6.34
C ARG A 68 -5.62 4.35 6.94
N LEU A 69 -4.87 3.52 6.22
CA LEU A 69 -3.58 2.97 6.66
C LEU A 69 -2.40 3.68 6.00
N GLY A 70 -2.65 4.51 4.99
CA GLY A 70 -1.64 5.20 4.20
C GLY A 70 -0.83 4.22 3.37
N ILE A 71 -1.41 3.08 2.99
CA ILE A 71 -0.73 2.07 2.18
C ILE A 71 -0.46 2.63 0.78
N TYR A 72 -1.45 3.31 0.18
CA TYR A 72 -1.23 4.07 -1.04
C TYR A 72 -0.37 5.29 -0.70
N PRO A 73 0.85 5.41 -1.25
CA PRO A 73 1.74 6.49 -0.91
C PRO A 73 1.24 7.82 -1.48
N LEU A 74 1.45 8.89 -0.73
CA LEU A 74 1.33 10.27 -1.23
C LEU A 74 2.45 11.10 -0.62
N TYR A 75 3.42 11.45 -1.44
CA TYR A 75 4.51 12.34 -1.07
C TYR A 75 4.18 13.77 -1.49
N TYR A 76 4.64 14.72 -0.70
CA TYR A 76 4.48 16.13 -1.00
C TYR A 76 5.70 16.95 -0.61
N PHE A 77 5.90 18.04 -1.35
CA PHE A 77 6.92 19.04 -1.07
C PHE A 77 6.32 20.43 -1.24
N ILE A 78 6.52 21.30 -0.25
CA ILE A 78 6.07 22.69 -0.30
C ILE A 78 7.31 23.55 -0.59
N GLY A 79 7.42 24.00 -1.85
CA GLY A 79 8.56 24.76 -2.34
C GLY A 79 8.39 26.26 -2.17
N LYS A 80 9.05 27.07 -3.00
CA LYS A 80 8.72 28.50 -3.18
C LYS A 80 7.78 28.75 -4.35
N ASP A 81 7.78 27.83 -5.31
CA ASP A 81 7.09 27.96 -6.60
C ASP A 81 5.77 27.18 -6.66
N GLY A 82 5.44 26.43 -5.60
CA GLY A 82 4.25 25.61 -5.57
C GLY A 82 4.27 24.49 -4.53
N ILE A 83 3.16 23.77 -4.49
CA ILE A 83 2.98 22.51 -3.77
C ILE A 83 3.15 21.39 -4.79
N TYR A 84 4.07 20.47 -4.54
CA TYR A 84 4.34 19.33 -5.42
C TYR A 84 3.81 18.07 -4.76
N VAL A 85 3.16 17.21 -5.53
CA VAL A 85 2.54 15.98 -5.04
C VAL A 85 2.77 14.84 -6.01
N SER A 86 3.05 13.64 -5.48
CA SER A 86 3.14 12.42 -6.27
C SER A 86 3.03 11.18 -5.37
N PRO A 87 2.46 10.06 -5.85
CA PRO A 87 2.58 8.78 -5.19
C PRO A 87 4.00 8.19 -5.26
N SER A 88 4.87 8.78 -6.09
CA SER A 88 6.27 8.43 -6.26
C SER A 88 7.20 9.50 -5.71
N VAL A 89 8.07 9.11 -4.79
CA VAL A 89 9.12 10.03 -4.31
C VAL A 89 10.10 10.37 -5.44
N SER A 90 10.38 9.43 -6.34
CA SER A 90 11.31 9.63 -7.45
C SER A 90 10.77 10.63 -8.47
N GLU A 91 9.50 10.51 -8.86
CA GLU A 91 8.85 11.48 -9.75
C GLU A 91 8.75 12.87 -9.10
N LEU A 92 8.42 12.92 -7.81
CA LEU A 92 8.41 14.17 -7.05
C LEU A 92 9.78 14.85 -7.11
N LEU A 93 10.85 14.12 -6.81
CA LEU A 93 12.22 14.65 -6.82
C LEU A 93 12.63 15.15 -8.21
N ASN A 94 12.30 14.39 -9.26
CA ASN A 94 12.55 14.79 -10.65
C ASN A 94 11.83 16.10 -11.00
N ALA A 95 10.59 16.27 -10.55
CA ALA A 95 9.79 17.45 -10.84
C ALA A 95 10.22 18.70 -10.07
N VAL A 96 10.59 18.56 -8.80
CA VAL A 96 11.06 19.69 -7.98
C VAL A 96 12.50 20.09 -8.36
N LYS A 97 13.26 19.20 -9.03
CA LYS A 97 14.69 19.39 -9.34
C LYS A 97 15.51 19.71 -8.09
N LEU A 98 15.15 19.14 -6.95
CA LEU A 98 15.86 19.37 -5.70
C LEU A 98 17.28 18.80 -5.82
N SER A 99 18.26 19.57 -5.34
CA SER A 99 19.48 18.95 -4.86
C SER A 99 19.08 17.97 -3.76
N LEU A 100 19.53 16.71 -3.87
CA LEU A 100 19.25 15.65 -2.90
C LEU A 100 19.88 15.99 -1.53
N ILE A 101 19.22 16.86 -0.78
CA ILE A 101 19.59 17.16 0.61
C ILE A 101 18.98 16.05 1.47
N VAL A 102 19.84 15.38 2.23
CA VAL A 102 19.46 14.23 3.04
C VAL A 102 18.90 14.69 4.38
N CYS A 103 17.71 14.19 4.73
CA CYS A 103 17.15 14.32 6.08
C CYS A 103 17.79 13.26 6.98
N LYS A 104 18.58 13.68 7.98
CA LYS A 104 19.33 12.75 8.85
C LYS A 104 18.40 11.87 9.67
N GLU A 105 17.32 12.45 10.19
CA GLU A 105 16.30 11.76 10.97
C GLU A 105 15.53 10.75 10.11
N GLY A 106 15.22 11.14 8.87
CA GLY A 106 14.63 10.26 7.87
C GLY A 106 15.50 9.04 7.56
N VAL A 107 16.81 9.25 7.36
CA VAL A 107 17.78 8.17 7.16
C VAL A 107 17.94 7.31 8.41
N ALA A 108 18.07 7.92 9.58
CA ALA A 108 18.22 7.19 10.84
C ALA A 108 17.01 6.29 11.10
N SER A 109 15.78 6.81 10.93
CA SER A 109 14.56 6.01 11.09
C SER A 109 14.51 4.84 10.11
N PHE A 110 14.84 5.10 8.84
CA PHE A 110 14.86 4.05 7.83
C PHE A 110 15.90 2.97 8.13
N LEU A 111 17.13 3.34 8.51
CA LEU A 111 18.18 2.36 8.80
C LEU A 111 17.94 1.57 10.09
N LEU A 112 17.32 2.18 11.10
CA LEU A 112 17.06 1.54 12.39
C LEU A 112 15.80 0.69 12.40
N PHE A 113 14.77 1.08 11.64
CA PHE A 113 13.44 0.47 11.71
C PHE A 113 12.97 -0.11 10.38
N THR A 114 13.76 0.02 9.30
CA THR A 114 13.39 -0.34 7.92
C THR A 114 12.14 0.39 7.39
N HIS A 115 11.68 1.43 8.09
CA HIS A 115 10.55 2.29 7.72
C HIS A 115 10.67 3.68 8.37
N HIS A 116 9.95 4.66 7.84
CA HIS A 116 9.87 6.01 8.42
C HIS A 116 8.84 6.06 9.57
N LEU A 117 9.21 6.65 10.72
CA LEU A 117 8.36 6.68 11.93
C LEU A 117 7.24 7.73 11.91
N ALA A 118 7.28 8.68 10.97
CA ALA A 118 6.37 9.82 10.92
C ALA A 118 6.01 10.15 9.47
N ASP A 119 5.82 11.42 9.14
CA ASP A 119 5.68 11.93 7.78
C ASP A 119 7.03 12.24 7.11
N GLU A 120 8.15 11.93 7.77
CA GLU A 120 9.48 12.16 7.23
C GLU A 120 9.84 11.18 6.10
N THR A 121 10.74 11.62 5.23
CA THR A 121 11.43 10.78 4.24
C THR A 121 12.94 10.95 4.38
N VAL A 122 13.73 10.19 3.63
CA VAL A 122 15.19 10.40 3.57
C VAL A 122 15.60 11.74 2.93
N PHE A 123 14.66 12.50 2.35
CA PHE A 123 14.93 13.76 1.67
C PHE A 123 14.38 14.94 2.47
N GLU A 124 15.20 15.97 2.64
CA GLU A 124 14.84 17.18 3.37
C GLU A 124 13.66 17.89 2.72
N GLY A 125 12.66 18.26 3.53
CA GLY A 125 11.45 18.94 3.08
C GLY A 125 10.43 18.09 2.33
N VAL A 126 10.79 16.87 1.89
CA VAL A 126 9.84 15.92 1.30
C VAL A 126 9.18 15.14 2.41
N LYS A 127 7.85 15.23 2.47
CA LYS A 127 7.02 14.59 3.49
C LYS A 127 6.05 13.60 2.85
N ARG A 128 5.47 12.71 3.66
CA ARG A 128 4.44 11.75 3.26
C ARG A 128 3.14 11.98 4.02
N CYS A 129 2.01 11.92 3.31
CA CYS A 129 0.69 11.88 3.94
C CYS A 129 0.55 10.62 4.80
N ARG A 130 0.16 10.78 6.07
CA ARG A 130 0.01 9.64 6.98
C ARG A 130 -1.39 9.05 6.82
N GLY A 131 -1.53 7.74 7.00
CA GLY A 131 -2.81 7.07 6.92
C GLY A 131 -3.88 7.66 7.84
N GLY A 132 -5.06 7.90 7.28
CA GLY A 132 -6.20 8.45 8.01
C GLY A 132 -6.08 9.94 8.35
N GLU A 133 -5.41 10.71 7.49
CA GLU A 133 -5.20 12.15 7.64
C GLU A 133 -5.58 12.91 6.38
N THR A 134 -6.14 14.10 6.56
CA THR A 134 -6.21 15.14 5.53
C THR A 134 -5.38 16.34 5.96
N ILE A 135 -4.44 16.76 5.11
CA ILE A 135 -3.60 17.95 5.31
C ILE A 135 -4.23 19.11 4.53
N VAL A 136 -4.47 20.23 5.20
CA VAL A 136 -5.02 21.45 4.59
C VAL A 136 -3.91 22.46 4.43
N ILE A 137 -3.66 22.89 3.20
CA ILE A 137 -2.62 23.85 2.83
C ILE A 137 -3.30 25.09 2.24
N ASP A 138 -2.94 26.28 2.73
CA ASP A 138 -3.48 27.53 2.23
C ASP A 138 -2.82 28.00 0.92
N SER A 139 -3.35 29.09 0.36
CA SER A 139 -2.79 29.77 -0.82
C SER A 139 -1.39 30.37 -0.63
N LYS A 140 -0.82 30.32 0.57
CA LYS A 140 0.56 30.73 0.87
C LYS A 140 1.50 29.53 1.04
N GLY A 141 1.00 28.30 0.90
CA GLY A 141 1.77 27.08 1.13
C GLY A 141 1.94 26.73 2.61
N GLU A 142 1.19 27.36 3.52
CA GLU A 142 1.25 27.04 4.94
C GLU A 142 0.25 25.92 5.28
N ILE A 143 0.68 24.94 6.08
CA ILE A 143 -0.22 23.92 6.61
C ILE A 143 -1.10 24.56 7.68
N GLU A 144 -2.37 24.82 7.36
CA GLU A 144 -3.34 25.37 8.32
C GLU A 144 -3.85 24.32 9.30
N GLU A 145 -4.08 23.10 8.81
CA GLU A 145 -4.75 22.05 9.59
C GLU A 145 -4.30 20.64 9.17
N ARG A 146 -4.35 19.73 10.16
CA ARG A 146 -4.19 18.30 9.97
C ARG A 146 -5.38 17.57 10.59
N ILE A 147 -6.32 17.16 9.74
CA ILE A 147 -7.56 16.51 10.14
C ILE A 147 -7.29 15.01 10.26
N ARG A 148 -7.32 14.48 11.49
CA ARG A 148 -7.20 13.04 11.75
C ARG A 148 -8.59 12.43 11.76
N TRP A 149 -8.86 11.57 10.79
CA TRP A 149 -10.19 10.99 10.62
C TRP A 149 -10.24 9.47 10.82
N LYS A 150 -9.10 8.78 10.89
CA LYS A 150 -9.12 7.36 11.27
C LYS A 150 -9.62 7.18 12.71
N LYS A 151 -10.57 6.26 12.89
CA LYS A 151 -10.96 5.75 14.22
C LYS A 151 -9.72 5.28 14.98
N ARG A 152 -9.57 5.78 16.22
CA ARG A 152 -8.55 5.28 17.12
C ARG A 152 -8.92 3.87 17.55
N HIS A 153 -8.02 2.91 17.36
CA HIS A 153 -8.15 1.60 17.99
C HIS A 153 -7.99 1.79 19.50
N VAL A 154 -9.06 1.48 20.24
CA VAL A 154 -9.04 1.50 21.70
C VAL A 154 -9.13 0.06 22.14
N TYR A 155 -8.07 -0.44 22.80
CA TYR A 155 -8.09 -1.75 23.42
C TYR A 155 -9.17 -1.75 24.51
N GLN A 156 -10.25 -2.52 24.30
CA GLN A 156 -11.38 -2.57 25.22
C GLN A 156 -11.24 -3.64 26.32
N GLY A 157 -10.08 -4.29 26.44
CA GLY A 157 -9.87 -5.39 27.38
C GLY A 157 -9.95 -6.77 26.73
N ARG A 158 -10.34 -7.79 27.51
CA ARG A 158 -10.41 -9.19 27.06
C ARG A 158 -11.33 -9.33 25.83
N ASN A 159 -10.83 -10.05 24.82
CA ASN A 159 -11.53 -10.35 23.57
C ASN A 159 -13.00 -10.74 23.84
N SER A 160 -13.94 -9.94 23.35
CA SER A 160 -15.34 -10.36 23.26
C SER A 160 -15.54 -11.44 22.20
N THR A 161 -14.58 -11.58 21.28
CA THR A 161 -14.64 -12.46 20.12
C THR A 161 -13.88 -13.76 20.38
N GLY A 162 -14.59 -14.89 20.32
CA GLY A 162 -14.00 -16.23 20.42
C GLY A 162 -13.25 -16.64 19.14
N PRO A 163 -12.44 -17.72 19.16
CA PRO A 163 -11.71 -18.20 17.99
C PRO A 163 -12.62 -18.50 16.79
N GLU A 164 -13.81 -19.05 17.02
CA GLU A 164 -14.79 -19.38 15.98
C GLU A 164 -15.34 -18.12 15.32
N GLU A 165 -15.77 -17.14 16.13
CA GLU A 165 -16.28 -15.86 15.64
C GLU A 165 -15.18 -15.08 14.89
N PHE A 166 -13.94 -15.13 15.37
CA PHE A 166 -12.81 -14.56 14.65
C PHE A 166 -12.60 -15.26 13.30
N GLY A 167 -12.66 -16.59 13.27
CA GLY A 167 -12.56 -17.37 12.03
C GLY A 167 -13.62 -16.96 11.00
N GLU A 168 -14.89 -16.80 11.42
CA GLU A 168 -15.96 -16.35 10.54
C GLU A 168 -15.73 -14.92 10.00
N ILE A 169 -15.29 -14.00 10.85
CA ILE A 169 -14.97 -12.62 10.45
C ILE A 169 -13.79 -12.62 9.48
N PHE A 170 -12.77 -13.43 9.75
CA PHE A 170 -11.57 -13.53 8.93
C PHE A 170 -11.89 -14.11 7.55
N VAL A 171 -12.67 -15.19 7.47
CA VAL A 171 -13.12 -15.78 6.20
C VAL A 171 -13.92 -14.76 5.39
N LYS A 172 -14.87 -14.05 6.01
CA LYS A 172 -15.61 -12.96 5.33
C LYS A 172 -14.71 -11.83 4.82
N GLY A 173 -13.65 -11.51 5.56
CA GLY A 173 -12.67 -10.51 5.15
C GLY A 173 -11.87 -10.96 3.91
N VAL A 174 -11.45 -12.23 3.90
CA VAL A 174 -10.77 -12.85 2.77
C VAL A 174 -11.70 -12.94 1.56
N GLU A 175 -12.94 -13.40 1.75
CA GLU A 175 -13.96 -13.52 0.70
C GLU A 175 -14.16 -12.20 -0.07
N LYS A 176 -14.25 -11.08 0.65
CA LYS A 176 -14.35 -9.74 0.04
C LYS A 176 -13.17 -9.35 -0.83
N SER A 177 -12.00 -9.91 -0.57
CA SER A 177 -10.78 -9.62 -1.34
C SER A 177 -10.69 -10.48 -2.62
N LEU A 178 -11.52 -11.52 -2.75
CA LEU A 178 -11.51 -12.45 -3.89
C LEU A 178 -12.31 -11.91 -5.08
N SER A 179 -11.91 -12.31 -6.29
CA SER A 179 -12.71 -12.11 -7.49
C SER A 179 -13.56 -13.35 -7.76
N VAL A 180 -14.78 -13.14 -8.26
CA VAL A 180 -15.73 -14.22 -8.52
C VAL A 180 -15.16 -15.24 -9.51
N ASP A 181 -14.45 -14.79 -10.54
CA ASP A 181 -14.04 -15.61 -11.69
C ASP A 181 -12.51 -15.79 -11.87
N GLY A 182 -11.68 -15.23 -10.98
CA GLY A 182 -10.21 -15.27 -11.11
C GLY A 182 -9.53 -16.46 -10.44
N GLU A 183 -8.30 -16.78 -10.85
CA GLU A 183 -7.42 -17.63 -10.03
C GLU A 183 -6.91 -16.83 -8.83
N VAL A 184 -6.66 -17.53 -7.73
CA VAL A 184 -6.16 -16.95 -6.48
C VAL A 184 -4.71 -17.33 -6.30
N LEU A 185 -3.86 -16.32 -6.15
CA LEU A 185 -2.45 -16.48 -5.88
C LEU A 185 -2.15 -16.14 -4.42
N ILE A 186 -1.50 -17.06 -3.71
CA ILE A 186 -1.19 -16.87 -2.29
C ILE A 186 0.30 -17.04 -2.05
N SER A 187 0.96 -16.06 -1.44
CA SER A 187 2.31 -16.31 -0.91
C SER A 187 2.20 -17.17 0.35
N LEU A 188 2.84 -18.33 0.32
CA LEU A 188 2.78 -19.33 1.36
C LEU A 188 4.17 -19.58 1.95
N SER A 189 4.29 -19.28 3.23
CA SER A 189 5.47 -19.54 4.05
C SER A 189 5.18 -20.59 5.14
N GLY A 190 6.11 -20.79 6.07
CA GLY A 190 5.91 -21.63 7.25
C GLY A 190 5.13 -20.93 8.37
N GLY A 191 4.95 -19.61 8.25
CA GLY A 191 4.24 -18.76 9.21
C GLY A 191 2.76 -19.13 9.37
N PHE A 192 2.16 -18.72 10.48
CA PHE A 192 0.73 -18.94 10.71
C PHE A 192 -0.13 -18.09 9.77
N ASP A 193 0.22 -16.83 9.57
CA ASP A 193 -0.58 -15.85 8.82
C ASP A 193 -0.91 -16.30 7.39
N SER A 194 0.11 -16.69 6.61
CA SER A 194 -0.13 -17.18 5.24
C SER A 194 -0.91 -18.49 5.19
N ARG A 195 -0.79 -19.32 6.23
CA ARG A 195 -1.55 -20.58 6.34
C ARG A 195 -3.00 -20.34 6.73
N ALA A 196 -3.24 -19.35 7.60
CA ALA A 196 -4.59 -18.91 7.94
C ALA A 196 -5.28 -18.33 6.70
N VAL A 197 -4.59 -17.48 5.93
CA VAL A 197 -5.08 -16.97 4.63
C VAL A 197 -5.42 -18.12 3.69
N LEU A 198 -4.53 -19.10 3.50
CA LEU A 198 -4.82 -20.27 2.65
C LEU A 198 -6.06 -21.04 3.14
N GLY A 199 -6.17 -21.28 4.46
CA GLY A 199 -7.34 -21.93 5.06
C GLY A 199 -8.63 -21.17 4.75
N ALA A 200 -8.64 -19.86 4.93
CA ALA A 200 -9.81 -19.03 4.64
C ALA A 200 -10.16 -19.01 3.14
N VAL A 201 -9.17 -18.97 2.25
CA VAL A 201 -9.42 -19.03 0.80
C VAL A 201 -10.03 -20.37 0.41
N LEU A 202 -9.60 -21.49 1.00
CA LEU A 202 -10.15 -22.83 0.74
C LEU A 202 -11.62 -22.98 1.16
N GLU A 203 -12.11 -22.14 2.08
CA GLU A 203 -13.54 -22.08 2.43
C GLU A 203 -14.38 -21.31 1.38
N CYS A 204 -13.73 -20.53 0.52
CA CYS A 204 -14.39 -19.64 -0.44
C CYS A 204 -14.25 -20.11 -1.90
N VAL A 205 -13.16 -20.79 -2.24
CA VAL A 205 -12.86 -21.23 -3.63
C VAL A 205 -12.25 -22.62 -3.67
N GLU A 206 -12.52 -23.33 -4.77
CA GLU A 206 -11.99 -24.67 -5.03
C GLU A 206 -10.46 -24.68 -5.14
N ALA A 207 -9.84 -25.78 -4.70
CA ALA A 207 -8.39 -25.91 -4.63
C ALA A 207 -7.67 -25.79 -5.98
N ASP A 208 -8.34 -26.11 -7.09
CA ASP A 208 -7.79 -26.02 -8.46
C ASP A 208 -7.65 -24.58 -8.95
N ARG A 209 -8.39 -23.64 -8.37
CA ARG A 209 -8.28 -22.20 -8.60
C ARG A 209 -7.18 -21.54 -7.76
N ILE A 210 -6.57 -22.27 -6.83
CA ILE A 210 -5.56 -21.75 -5.92
C ILE A 210 -4.17 -22.15 -6.39
N THR A 211 -3.33 -21.15 -6.62
CA THR A 211 -1.88 -21.33 -6.76
C THR A 211 -1.18 -20.70 -5.58
N THR A 212 -0.25 -21.45 -4.98
CA THR A 212 0.59 -20.96 -3.89
C THR A 212 2.01 -20.70 -4.39
N ALA A 213 2.65 -19.70 -3.82
CA ALA A 213 4.01 -19.30 -4.12
C ALA A 213 4.87 -19.33 -2.86
N THR A 214 5.93 -20.11 -2.88
CA THR A 214 6.83 -20.29 -1.74
C THR A 214 8.24 -19.87 -2.11
N PHE A 215 8.87 -19.07 -1.26
CA PHE A 215 10.20 -18.52 -1.45
C PHE A 215 11.10 -18.91 -0.29
N GLY A 216 12.39 -19.13 -0.52
CA GLY A 216 13.35 -19.37 0.54
C GLY A 216 14.55 -20.21 0.10
N GLY A 217 15.49 -20.42 1.02
CA GLY A 217 16.51 -21.46 0.85
C GLY A 217 15.87 -22.84 1.04
N THR A 218 16.35 -23.86 0.32
CA THR A 218 15.79 -25.23 0.37
C THR A 218 15.87 -25.89 1.75
N ASP A 219 16.75 -25.39 2.61
CA ASP A 219 16.97 -25.78 3.99
C ASP A 219 16.16 -24.95 5.01
N THR A 220 15.41 -23.94 4.56
CA THR A 220 14.61 -23.07 5.44
C THR A 220 13.22 -23.67 5.71
N PHE A 221 12.69 -23.39 6.91
CA PHE A 221 11.35 -23.83 7.27
C PHE A 221 10.26 -23.16 6.42
N ASP A 222 10.44 -21.90 6.02
CA ASP A 222 9.46 -21.25 5.16
C ASP A 222 9.30 -21.98 3.82
N TYR A 223 10.42 -22.41 3.23
CA TYR A 223 10.42 -23.17 1.99
C TYR A 223 9.85 -24.59 2.18
N GLN A 224 10.32 -25.32 3.20
CA GLN A 224 9.92 -26.71 3.41
C GLN A 224 8.46 -26.83 3.85
N ILE A 225 8.05 -26.04 4.84
CA ILE A 225 6.69 -26.08 5.39
C ILE A 225 5.70 -25.54 4.35
N GLY A 226 6.02 -24.46 3.63
CA GLY A 226 5.16 -23.94 2.56
C GLY A 226 4.78 -25.03 1.54
N LYS A 227 5.78 -25.78 1.06
CA LYS A 227 5.57 -26.92 0.15
C LYS A 227 4.73 -28.04 0.78
N ILE A 228 5.01 -28.41 2.03
CA ILE A 228 4.26 -29.46 2.73
C ILE A 228 2.79 -29.05 2.88
N VAL A 229 2.53 -27.81 3.27
CA VAL A 229 1.18 -27.29 3.49
C VAL A 229 0.42 -27.24 2.17
N ALA A 230 1.01 -26.71 1.10
CA ALA A 230 0.38 -26.71 -0.21
C ALA A 230 0.04 -28.13 -0.71
N GLY A 231 0.97 -29.08 -0.55
CA GLY A 231 0.75 -30.48 -0.90
C GLY A 231 -0.38 -31.13 -0.10
N LYS A 232 -0.48 -30.84 1.21
CA LYS A 232 -1.57 -31.32 2.06
C LYS A 232 -2.92 -30.67 1.73
N ALA A 233 -2.91 -29.41 1.33
CA ALA A 233 -4.10 -28.68 0.90
C ALA A 233 -4.57 -29.07 -0.52
N GLY A 234 -3.76 -29.81 -1.28
CA GLY A 234 -4.11 -30.22 -2.64
C GLY A 234 -4.07 -29.08 -3.67
N VAL A 235 -3.41 -27.97 -3.34
CA VAL A 235 -3.31 -26.79 -4.22
C VAL A 235 -2.02 -26.82 -5.04
N LYS A 236 -2.01 -26.15 -6.19
CA LYS A 236 -0.79 -25.98 -6.99
C LYS A 236 0.24 -25.16 -6.22
N ASN A 237 1.51 -25.53 -6.28
CA ASN A 237 2.60 -24.80 -5.62
C ASN A 237 3.75 -24.49 -6.58
N MET A 238 4.15 -23.23 -6.61
CA MET A 238 5.33 -22.72 -7.29
C MET A 238 6.38 -22.39 -6.22
N ALA A 239 7.41 -23.23 -6.12
CA ALA A 239 8.46 -23.09 -5.12
C ALA A 239 9.75 -22.54 -5.74
N PHE A 240 10.22 -21.41 -5.24
CA PHE A 240 11.39 -20.69 -5.75
C PHE A 240 12.51 -20.72 -4.73
N SER A 241 13.64 -21.33 -5.12
CA SER A 241 14.84 -21.43 -4.30
C SER A 241 15.79 -20.26 -4.58
N PHE A 242 16.17 -19.48 -3.56
CA PHE A 242 17.14 -18.40 -3.77
C PHE A 242 18.54 -18.88 -4.17
N ALA A 243 18.83 -20.19 -4.06
CA ALA A 243 20.11 -20.76 -4.44
C ALA A 243 20.28 -20.98 -5.95
N GLU A 244 19.24 -20.79 -6.76
CA GLU A 244 19.24 -21.16 -8.19
C GLU A 244 19.46 -19.97 -9.16
N GLU A 245 20.04 -18.85 -8.70
CA GLU A 245 20.25 -17.63 -9.53
C GLU A 245 18.99 -17.23 -10.33
N ILE A 246 17.83 -17.22 -9.66
CA ILE A 246 16.54 -17.06 -10.35
C ILE A 246 16.30 -15.61 -10.82
N PHE A 247 17.02 -14.62 -10.26
CA PHE A 247 16.84 -13.20 -10.59
C PHE A 247 18.03 -12.66 -11.37
N ASP A 248 17.77 -12.18 -12.59
CA ASP A 248 18.77 -11.49 -13.40
C ASP A 248 19.10 -10.08 -12.86
N ASP A 249 20.24 -9.55 -13.29
CA ASP A 249 20.72 -8.20 -12.93
C ASP A 249 19.70 -7.11 -13.26
N ASP A 250 18.93 -7.25 -14.35
CA ASP A 250 17.96 -6.25 -14.78
C ASP A 250 16.75 -6.21 -13.84
N PHE A 251 16.26 -7.36 -13.39
CA PHE A 251 15.23 -7.47 -12.36
C PHE A 251 15.73 -6.89 -11.04
N LEU A 252 16.92 -7.27 -10.60
CA LEU A 252 17.50 -6.76 -9.36
C LEU A 252 17.68 -5.23 -9.41
N ARG A 253 18.11 -4.67 -10.55
CA ARG A 253 18.23 -3.21 -10.75
C ARG A 253 16.89 -2.51 -10.76
N ARG A 254 15.89 -3.07 -11.46
CA ARG A 254 14.52 -2.53 -11.47
C ARG A 254 13.95 -2.50 -10.05
N ARG A 255 14.06 -3.63 -9.35
CA ARG A 255 13.60 -3.79 -7.97
C ARG A 255 14.34 -2.87 -7.01
N ALA A 256 15.65 -2.66 -7.19
CA ALA A 256 16.44 -1.69 -6.43
C ALA A 256 15.98 -0.24 -6.68
N GLY A 257 15.56 0.09 -7.91
CA GLY A 257 14.94 1.38 -8.23
C GLY A 257 13.60 1.58 -7.51
N ASP A 258 12.84 0.48 -7.34
CA ASP A 258 11.56 0.48 -6.63
C ASP A 258 11.72 0.62 -5.10
N TYR A 259 12.92 0.47 -4.53
CA TYR A 259 13.16 0.79 -3.11
C TYR A 259 13.05 2.29 -2.82
N GLY A 260 12.92 3.17 -3.83
CA GLY A 260 12.38 4.52 -3.63
C GLY A 260 10.95 4.51 -3.05
N TYR A 261 10.26 3.38 -3.13
CA TYR A 261 8.93 3.13 -2.65
C TYR A 261 8.94 2.06 -1.54
N VAL A 262 9.79 2.23 -0.51
CA VAL A 262 9.96 1.29 0.63
C VAL A 262 8.65 0.67 1.15
N TYR A 263 7.53 1.40 1.07
CA TYR A 263 6.21 0.90 1.45
C TYR A 263 5.43 0.17 0.35
N SER A 264 5.61 0.51 -0.94
CA SER A 264 5.07 -0.33 -2.02
C SER A 264 5.79 -1.67 -2.03
N ALA A 265 7.07 -1.71 -1.65
CA ALA A 265 7.83 -2.94 -1.59
C ALA A 265 7.13 -4.02 -0.75
N PHE A 266 6.62 -3.71 0.45
CA PHE A 266 5.89 -4.71 1.24
C PHE A 266 4.53 -5.11 0.65
N ALA A 267 3.87 -4.21 -0.06
CA ALA A 267 2.55 -4.44 -0.64
C ALA A 267 2.58 -5.12 -2.02
N THR A 268 3.65 -4.92 -2.80
CA THR A 268 3.78 -5.40 -4.19
C THR A 268 4.87 -6.44 -4.38
N GLN A 269 5.79 -6.65 -3.41
CA GLN A 269 6.91 -7.60 -3.53
C GLN A 269 6.45 -8.99 -3.99
N PRO A 270 5.47 -9.64 -3.34
CA PRO A 270 5.12 -10.99 -3.72
C PRO A 270 4.50 -11.04 -5.13
N GLN A 271 3.71 -10.02 -5.51
CA GLN A 271 3.11 -9.95 -6.85
C GLN A 271 4.15 -9.76 -7.94
N GLU A 272 5.03 -8.76 -7.82
CA GLU A 272 6.05 -8.47 -8.83
C GLU A 272 7.06 -9.61 -8.98
N MET A 273 7.44 -10.23 -7.85
CA MET A 273 8.25 -11.45 -7.89
C MET A 273 7.52 -12.55 -8.64
N LEU A 274 6.21 -12.71 -8.44
CA LEU A 274 5.45 -13.76 -9.12
C LEU A 274 5.21 -13.48 -10.59
N ASP A 275 4.93 -12.24 -10.98
CA ASP A 275 4.81 -11.84 -12.38
C ASP A 275 6.13 -12.08 -13.12
N TYR A 276 7.26 -11.72 -12.49
CA TYR A 276 8.59 -11.98 -13.04
C TYR A 276 8.87 -13.48 -13.17
N LEU A 277 8.64 -14.25 -12.11
CA LEU A 277 8.99 -15.67 -12.04
C LEU A 277 8.05 -16.57 -12.86
N SER A 278 6.80 -16.16 -13.05
CA SER A 278 5.83 -16.90 -13.87
C SER A 278 5.90 -16.55 -15.35
N GLY A 279 6.57 -15.45 -15.72
CA GLY A 279 6.64 -14.93 -17.08
C GLY A 279 5.27 -14.51 -17.65
N LYS A 280 4.24 -14.39 -16.80
CA LYS A 280 2.88 -14.04 -17.17
C LYS A 280 2.40 -12.92 -16.26
N MET A 281 1.89 -11.84 -16.84
CA MET A 281 0.94 -11.00 -16.12
C MET A 281 -0.38 -11.76 -16.11
N SER A 282 -0.80 -12.24 -14.95
CA SER A 282 -2.09 -12.89 -14.85
C SER A 282 -3.20 -11.84 -14.85
N GLU A 283 -3.69 -11.47 -16.03
CA GLU A 283 -4.93 -10.70 -16.13
C GLU A 283 -6.09 -11.50 -15.51
N GLY A 284 -6.77 -10.91 -14.51
CA GLY A 284 -7.91 -11.51 -13.83
C GLY A 284 -7.62 -12.23 -12.51
N ASN A 285 -6.34 -12.42 -12.14
CA ASN A 285 -5.99 -13.09 -10.88
C ASN A 285 -6.02 -12.11 -9.70
N VAL A 286 -6.41 -12.64 -8.53
CA VAL A 286 -6.32 -11.93 -7.25
C VAL A 286 -5.17 -12.52 -6.46
N SER A 287 -4.41 -11.66 -5.80
CA SER A 287 -3.29 -12.08 -4.98
C SER A 287 -3.45 -11.63 -3.53
N ILE A 288 -3.30 -12.59 -2.62
CA ILE A 288 -3.54 -12.38 -1.19
C ILE A 288 -2.31 -12.85 -0.40
N TRP A 289 -1.96 -12.08 0.63
CA TRP A 289 -0.77 -12.29 1.44
C TRP A 289 -1.13 -12.25 2.92
N GLY A 290 -0.37 -12.98 3.75
CA GLY A 290 -0.47 -12.89 5.21
C GLY A 290 0.24 -11.66 5.81
N ALA A 291 0.57 -10.66 5.01
CA ALA A 291 1.34 -9.51 5.49
C ALA A 291 0.51 -8.66 6.48
N GLY A 292 1.12 -8.32 7.63
CA GLY A 292 0.49 -7.50 8.66
C GLY A 292 -0.30 -8.27 9.72
N GLY A 293 -0.38 -9.61 9.67
CA GLY A 293 -1.01 -10.41 10.72
C GLY A 293 -0.35 -10.23 12.09
N ASP A 294 0.98 -10.22 12.12
CA ASP A 294 1.79 -9.92 13.32
C ASP A 294 1.51 -8.52 13.94
N ALA A 295 0.96 -7.57 13.18
CA ALA A 295 0.67 -6.22 13.69
C ALA A 295 -0.70 -6.11 14.39
N ILE A 296 -1.55 -7.12 14.22
CA ILE A 296 -2.94 -7.14 14.72
C ILE A 296 -3.11 -8.19 15.84
N THR A 297 -2.28 -9.24 15.84
CA THR A 297 -2.33 -10.36 16.80
C THR A 297 -1.39 -10.17 18.00
#